data_AF-A0A2G9RVE9-F1
#
_entry.id   AF-A0A2G9RVE9-F1
#
_cell.length_a   1.000
_cell.length_b   1.000
_cell.length_c   1.000
_cell.angle_alpha   90.00
_cell.angle_beta   90.00
_cell.angle_gamma   90.00
#
_symmetry.space_group_name_H-M   'P 1'
#
loop_
_entity.id
_entity.type
_entity.pdbx_description
1 polymer ?
#
loop_
_entity_poly.entity_id
_entity_poly.type
_entity_poly.pdbx_seq_one_letter_code
_entity_poly.pdbx_strand_id
1 'polypeptide(L)'
;MKLKQLGHVYLFSGADLLKLTRDDVIQICGPADGIRLFNALKGRVVRPRLTIYVCQESQQLREHQQQKHENGEQGNGAFYVYHAIYLEELTSLELTEKIAQLFNISPHQINQIYKQGPTGIHVLISDEVI
;
A
#
# COMPACT_ATOMS: atom_id res chain seq x y z
N MET A 1 35.97 5.56 -31.67
CA MET A 1 36.21 4.88 -30.37
C MET A 1 35.49 5.71 -29.30
N LYS A 2 34.40 5.35 -28.63
CA LYS A 2 33.58 4.13 -28.50
C LYS A 2 32.09 4.55 -28.49
N LEU A 3 31.35 4.26 -29.56
CA LEU A 3 29.88 4.21 -29.57
C LEU A 3 29.41 2.86 -28.97
N LYS A 4 29.76 2.58 -27.70
CA LYS A 4 29.44 1.31 -27.01
C LYS A 4 28.95 1.48 -25.56
N GLN A 5 28.29 2.60 -25.23
CA GLN A 5 27.58 2.74 -23.95
C GLN A 5 26.09 3.08 -24.09
N LEU A 6 25.51 2.87 -25.28
CA LEU A 6 24.06 2.88 -25.53
C LEU A 6 23.36 1.58 -25.03
N GLY A 7 23.77 1.06 -23.86
CA GLY A 7 23.30 -0.21 -23.30
C GLY A 7 22.64 -0.11 -21.92
N HIS A 8 22.53 1.08 -21.33
CA HIS A 8 21.97 1.28 -19.98
C HIS A 8 20.86 2.34 -19.92
N VAL A 9 20.18 2.61 -21.04
CA VAL A 9 19.06 3.57 -21.09
C VAL A 9 17.71 2.83 -21.11
N TYR A 10 17.49 1.91 -20.17
CA TYR A 10 16.19 1.26 -19.89
C TYR A 10 16.34 0.70 -18.47
N LEU A 11 15.70 1.13 -17.37
CA LEU A 11 14.44 1.79 -17.08
C LEU A 11 14.69 2.57 -15.76
N PHE A 12 14.69 3.90 -15.75
CA PHE A 12 14.59 4.60 -14.47
C PHE A 12 13.11 4.62 -14.07
N SER A 13 12.78 3.98 -12.95
CA SER A 13 11.43 4.10 -12.39
C SER A 13 11.28 5.45 -11.68
N GLY A 14 10.04 5.89 -11.47
CA GLY A 14 9.77 7.09 -10.66
C GLY A 14 10.37 6.99 -9.25
N ALA A 15 10.51 5.78 -8.70
CA ALA A 15 11.13 5.55 -7.39
C ALA A 15 12.65 5.79 -7.41
N ASP A 16 13.32 5.56 -8.54
CA ASP A 16 14.76 5.80 -8.66
C ASP A 16 15.07 7.29 -8.75
N LEU A 17 14.18 8.06 -9.38
CA LEU A 17 14.25 9.52 -9.40
C LEU A 17 14.13 10.12 -7.98
N LEU A 18 13.39 9.47 -7.09
CA LEU A 18 13.31 9.86 -5.67
C LEU A 18 14.57 9.51 -4.88
N LYS A 19 15.50 8.71 -5.39
CA LYS A 19 16.77 8.40 -4.69
C LYS A 19 17.89 9.38 -5.03
N LEU A 20 17.74 10.14 -6.10
CA LEU A 20 18.75 11.12 -6.53
C LEU A 20 18.94 12.24 -5.51
N THR A 21 20.19 12.64 -5.33
CA THR A 21 20.53 13.83 -4.56
C THR A 21 20.22 15.10 -5.35
N ARG A 22 20.25 16.25 -4.68
CA ARG A 22 20.05 17.55 -5.35
C ARG A 22 21.07 17.77 -6.46
N ASP A 23 22.33 17.40 -6.21
CA ASP A 23 23.42 17.58 -7.16
C ASP A 23 23.26 16.66 -8.37
N ASP A 24 22.83 15.40 -8.17
CA ASP A 24 22.54 14.48 -9.27
C ASP A 24 21.47 15.06 -10.22
N VAL A 25 20.38 15.60 -9.65
CA VAL A 25 19.29 16.18 -10.43
C VAL A 25 19.72 17.47 -11.15
N ILE A 26 20.54 18.30 -10.52
CA ILE A 26 21.13 19.50 -11.14
C ILE A 26 22.08 19.13 -12.27
N GLN A 27 22.88 18.08 -12.10
CA GLN A 27 23.82 17.61 -13.11
C GLN A 27 23.10 17.06 -14.35
N ILE A 28 21.94 16.42 -14.17
CA ILE A 28 21.14 15.86 -15.26
C ILE A 28 20.31 16.93 -15.98
N CYS A 29 19.64 17.82 -15.23
CA CYS A 29 18.65 18.76 -15.77
C CYS A 29 19.16 20.20 -15.91
N GLY A 30 20.36 20.50 -15.42
CA GLY A 30 20.92 21.85 -15.33
C GLY A 30 20.47 22.61 -14.07
N PRO A 31 21.11 23.75 -13.74
CA PRO A 31 20.92 24.42 -12.45
C PRO A 31 19.48 24.85 -12.16
N ALA A 32 18.84 25.57 -13.08
CA ALA A 32 17.50 26.12 -12.86
C ALA A 32 16.43 25.02 -12.83
N ASP A 33 16.43 24.13 -13.83
CA ASP A 33 15.44 23.07 -13.94
C ASP A 33 15.67 21.94 -12.94
N GLY A 34 16.92 21.62 -12.61
CA GLY A 34 17.25 20.63 -11.60
C GLY A 34 16.85 21.05 -10.19
N ILE A 35 17.03 22.32 -9.82
CA ILE A 35 16.53 22.86 -8.53
C ILE A 35 15.00 22.77 -8.47
N ARG A 36 14.31 23.23 -9.53
CA ARG A 36 12.84 23.17 -9.61
C ARG A 36 12.33 21.73 -9.52
N LEU A 37 12.96 20.81 -10.24
CA LEU A 37 12.59 19.40 -10.28
C LEU A 37 12.84 18.72 -8.93
N PHE A 38 14.02 18.89 -8.33
CA PHE A 38 14.34 18.33 -7.02
C PHE A 38 13.33 18.77 -5.96
N ASN A 39 13.01 20.07 -5.91
CA ASN A 39 12.02 20.60 -4.98
C ASN A 39 10.61 20.08 -5.29
N ALA A 40 10.23 19.90 -6.55
CA ALA A 40 8.94 19.33 -6.91
C ALA A 40 8.82 17.85 -6.51
N LEU A 41 9.93 17.10 -6.58
CA LEU A 41 10.01 15.69 -6.20
C LEU A 41 10.06 15.48 -4.69
N LYS A 42 10.83 16.30 -3.97
CA LYS A 42 11.07 16.16 -2.53
C LYS A 42 10.16 17.02 -1.65
N GLY A 43 9.58 18.08 -2.20
CA GLY A 43 8.72 19.03 -1.47
C GLY A 43 7.27 18.60 -1.35
N ARG A 44 6.86 17.49 -1.97
CA ARG A 44 5.50 16.96 -1.85
C ARG A 44 5.45 15.85 -0.82
N VAL A 45 4.99 16.19 0.39
CA VAL A 45 4.49 15.18 1.33
C VAL A 45 3.18 14.65 0.75
N VAL A 46 3.14 13.38 0.37
CA VAL A 46 1.88 12.72 0.05
C VAL A 46 1.10 12.66 1.34
N ARG A 47 0.00 13.41 1.42
CA ARG A 47 -0.88 13.33 2.59
C ARG A 47 -1.40 11.90 2.69
N PRO A 48 -1.23 11.22 3.84
CA PRO A 48 -1.82 9.92 4.07
C PRO A 48 -3.32 9.94 3.78
N ARG A 49 -3.83 8.85 3.20
CA ARG A 49 -5.27 8.72 2.96
C ARG A 49 -5.91 8.30 4.26
N LEU A 50 -6.81 9.13 4.80
CA LEU A 50 -7.58 8.83 6.00
C LEU A 50 -8.81 7.96 5.68
N THR A 51 -8.70 7.05 4.73
CA THR A 51 -9.82 6.17 4.32
C THR A 51 -9.30 4.80 3.98
N ILE A 52 -9.83 3.79 4.66
CA ILE A 52 -9.48 2.37 4.49
C ILE A 52 -10.75 1.61 4.15
N TYR A 53 -10.70 0.73 3.14
CA TYR A 53 -11.82 -0.14 2.79
C TYR A 53 -11.58 -1.53 3.34
N VAL A 54 -12.52 -2.05 4.11
CA VAL A 54 -12.41 -3.36 4.78
C VAL A 54 -13.62 -4.23 4.48
N CYS A 55 -13.40 -5.53 4.37
CA CYS A 55 -14.48 -6.52 4.22
C CYS A 55 -14.22 -7.68 5.17
N GLN A 56 -15.29 -8.31 5.65
CA GLN A 56 -15.17 -9.57 6.37
C GLN A 56 -14.92 -10.71 5.38
N GLU A 57 -13.87 -11.49 5.60
CA GLU A 57 -13.69 -12.74 4.88
C GLU A 57 -14.69 -13.77 5.42
N SER A 58 -15.60 -14.25 4.57
CA SER A 58 -16.58 -15.28 4.93
C SER A 58 -15.91 -16.65 5.03
N GLN A 59 -16.18 -17.41 6.10
CA GLN A 59 -15.55 -18.72 6.34
C GLN A 59 -15.77 -19.74 5.20
N GLN A 60 -16.88 -19.61 4.47
CA GLN A 60 -17.22 -20.48 3.32
C GLN A 60 -16.15 -20.47 2.20
N LEU A 61 -15.37 -19.38 2.08
CA LEU A 61 -14.28 -19.25 1.11
C LEU A 61 -13.04 -20.08 1.45
N ARG A 62 -12.76 -20.31 2.74
CA ARG A 62 -11.58 -21.08 3.16
C ARG A 62 -11.75 -22.58 2.89
N GLU A 63 -12.98 -23.07 3.01
CA GLU A 63 -13.32 -24.48 2.79
C GLU A 63 -13.35 -24.83 1.29
N HIS A 64 -13.84 -23.92 0.43
CA HIS A 64 -13.88 -24.14 -1.03
C HIS A 64 -12.52 -23.99 -1.74
N GLN A 65 -11.52 -23.34 -1.14
CA GLN A 65 -10.17 -23.29 -1.74
C GLN A 65 -9.37 -24.59 -1.58
N GLN A 66 -9.78 -25.49 -0.67
CA GLN A 66 -9.14 -26.81 -0.51
C GLN A 66 -9.78 -27.93 -1.33
N GLN A 67 -10.95 -27.72 -1.95
CA GLN A 67 -11.63 -28.71 -2.77
C GLN A 67 -11.78 -28.24 -4.22
N LYS A 68 -10.67 -28.18 -4.97
CA LYS A 68 -10.77 -28.26 -6.44
C LYS A 68 -11.00 -29.72 -6.81
N HIS A 69 -12.26 -30.13 -6.90
CA HIS A 69 -12.67 -31.28 -7.69
C HIS A 69 -13.72 -30.84 -8.72
N GLU A 70 -13.60 -31.43 -9.90
CA GLU A 70 -14.22 -31.04 -11.17
C GLU A 70 -15.73 -31.36 -11.19
N ASN A 71 -16.61 -30.36 -11.30
CA ASN A 71 -17.73 -30.30 -12.27
C ASN A 71 -18.69 -29.13 -11.98
N GLY A 72 -19.07 -28.43 -13.05
CA GLY A 72 -20.43 -27.91 -13.30
C GLY A 72 -21.12 -27.00 -12.27
N GLU A 73 -21.19 -25.71 -12.62
CA GLU A 73 -22.37 -24.84 -12.43
C GLU A 73 -22.90 -24.58 -11.01
N GLN A 74 -22.29 -23.62 -10.32
CA GLN A 74 -22.95 -22.36 -9.92
C GLN A 74 -21.88 -21.52 -9.22
N GLY A 75 -21.45 -20.48 -9.91
CA GLY A 75 -20.52 -19.50 -9.36
C GLY A 75 -21.20 -18.77 -8.20
N ASN A 76 -21.11 -19.34 -7.00
CA ASN A 76 -21.21 -18.60 -5.76
C ASN A 76 -19.96 -17.72 -5.69
N GLY A 77 -19.91 -16.71 -6.57
CA GLY A 77 -18.89 -15.69 -6.55
C GLY A 77 -19.02 -15.03 -5.19
N ALA A 78 -18.05 -15.25 -4.31
CA ALA A 78 -18.10 -14.65 -2.99
C ALA A 78 -18.15 -13.13 -3.16
N PHE A 79 -19.27 -12.54 -2.76
CA PHE A 79 -19.46 -11.11 -2.81
C PHE A 79 -18.78 -10.51 -1.58
N TYR A 80 -17.66 -9.82 -1.80
CA TYR A 80 -17.01 -9.04 -0.76
C TYR A 80 -17.75 -7.70 -0.62
N VAL A 81 -18.40 -7.50 0.53
CA VAL A 81 -18.98 -6.20 0.89
C VAL A 81 -17.92 -5.38 1.61
N TYR A 82 -17.41 -4.36 0.92
CA TYR A 82 -16.43 -3.44 1.48
C TYR A 82 -17.11 -2.27 2.17
N HIS A 83 -16.59 -1.92 3.35
CA HIS A 83 -17.00 -0.78 4.15
C HIS A 83 -15.85 0.21 4.21
N ALA A 84 -16.15 1.49 4.00
CA ALA A 84 -15.19 2.56 4.20
C ALA A 84 -15.09 2.91 5.69
N ILE A 85 -13.87 2.83 6.22
CA ILE A 85 -13.47 3.39 7.52
C ILE A 85 -12.80 4.73 7.23
N TYR A 86 -13.29 5.78 7.86
CA TYR A 86 -12.70 7.12 7.79
C TYR A 86 -12.00 7.41 9.11
N LEU A 87 -10.77 7.93 9.02
CA LEU A 87 -9.98 8.35 10.17
C LEU A 87 -9.96 9.89 10.25
N GLU A 88 -9.92 10.43 11.45
CA GLU A 88 -9.65 11.84 11.72
C GLU A 88 -8.15 12.09 11.86
N GLU A 89 -7.47 11.17 12.55
CA GLU A 89 -6.03 11.14 12.75
C GLU A 89 -5.42 9.81 12.29
N LEU A 90 -4.19 9.86 11.79
CA LEU A 90 -3.51 8.68 11.29
C LEU A 90 -2.89 7.88 12.45
N THR A 91 -3.74 7.29 13.30
CA THR A 91 -3.32 6.54 14.48
C THR A 91 -3.84 5.11 14.48
N SER A 92 -3.01 4.20 14.99
CA SER A 92 -3.36 2.79 15.20
C SER A 92 -4.50 2.62 16.21
N LEU A 93 -4.62 3.54 17.18
CA LEU A 93 -5.73 3.58 18.13
C LEU A 93 -7.06 3.84 17.42
N GLU A 94 -7.16 4.93 16.64
CA GLU A 94 -8.41 5.24 15.94
C GLU A 94 -8.79 4.13 14.96
N LEU A 95 -7.82 3.58 14.23
CA LEU A 95 -8.07 2.43 13.36
C LEU A 95 -8.65 1.24 14.12
N THR A 96 -8.07 0.92 15.28
CA THR A 96 -8.55 -0.18 16.14
C THR A 96 -9.98 0.05 16.60
N GLU A 97 -10.31 1.27 17.03
CA GLU A 97 -11.66 1.64 17.46
C GLU A 97 -12.67 1.54 16.32
N LYS A 98 -12.36 2.08 15.13
CA LYS A 98 -13.27 2.02 13.97
C LYS A 98 -13.47 0.59 13.47
N ILE A 99 -12.41 -0.24 13.46
CA ILE A 99 -12.52 -1.67 13.11
C ILE A 99 -13.40 -2.39 14.14
N ALA A 100 -13.15 -2.20 15.43
CA ALA A 100 -13.93 -2.82 16.48
C ALA A 100 -15.42 -2.46 16.38
N GLN A 101 -15.72 -1.19 16.13
CA GLN A 101 -17.07 -0.70 15.89
C GLN A 101 -17.71 -1.37 14.67
N LEU A 102 -16.99 -1.49 13.54
CA LEU A 102 -17.51 -2.11 12.33
C LEU A 102 -17.90 -3.58 12.54
N PHE A 103 -17.10 -4.33 13.30
CA PHE A 103 -17.33 -5.75 13.59
C PHE A 103 -18.17 -5.98 14.84
N ASN A 104 -18.67 -4.93 15.50
CA ASN A 104 -19.46 -4.98 16.73
C ASN A 104 -18.76 -5.79 17.85
N ILE A 105 -17.47 -5.54 18.04
CA ILE A 105 -16.65 -6.12 19.11
C ILE A 105 -16.04 -5.03 19.98
N SER A 106 -15.57 -5.38 21.17
CA SER A 106 -14.82 -4.45 22.01
C SER A 106 -13.42 -4.22 21.42
N PRO A 107 -12.90 -2.98 21.39
CA PRO A 107 -11.53 -2.70 20.96
C PRO A 107 -10.47 -3.51 21.73
N HIS A 108 -10.76 -3.84 22.99
CA HIS A 108 -9.89 -4.66 23.85
C HIS A 108 -9.75 -6.11 23.37
N GLN A 109 -10.66 -6.58 22.52
CA GLN A 109 -10.57 -7.90 21.88
C GLN A 109 -9.60 -7.88 20.69
N ILE A 110 -9.20 -6.70 20.20
CA ILE A 110 -8.20 -6.53 19.16
C ILE A 110 -6.87 -6.22 19.83
N ASN A 111 -5.97 -7.20 19.88
CA ASN A 111 -4.63 -6.99 20.45
C ASN A 111 -3.71 -6.24 19.45
N GLN A 112 -3.68 -6.71 18.19
CA GLN A 112 -2.80 -6.18 17.15
C GLN A 112 -3.44 -6.32 15.77
N ILE A 113 -3.16 -5.35 14.90
CA ILE A 113 -3.59 -5.35 13.50
C ILE A 113 -2.35 -5.56 12.64
N TYR A 114 -2.43 -6.48 11.68
CA TYR A 114 -1.33 -6.76 10.77
C TYR A 114 -1.75 -6.63 9.31
N LYS A 115 -0.84 -6.11 8.49
CA LYS A 115 -0.92 -6.23 7.03
C LYS A 115 -0.08 -7.41 6.57
N GLN A 116 -0.71 -8.36 5.91
CA GLN A 116 -0.01 -9.50 5.32
C GLN A 116 0.61 -9.11 3.97
N GLY A 117 1.90 -9.40 3.81
CA GLY A 117 2.64 -9.22 2.56
C GLY A 117 2.54 -10.44 1.63
N PRO A 118 3.05 -10.34 0.38
CA PRO A 118 2.96 -11.40 -0.63
C PRO A 118 3.57 -12.74 -0.24
N THR A 119 4.53 -12.75 0.68
CA THR A 119 5.22 -13.95 1.18
C THR A 119 4.66 -14.44 2.52
N GLY A 120 3.50 -13.92 2.95
CA GLY A 120 2.91 -14.25 4.25
C GLY A 120 3.57 -13.54 5.43
N ILE A 121 4.49 -12.60 5.19
CA ILE A 121 5.07 -11.78 6.26
C ILE A 121 3.98 -10.86 6.82
N HIS A 122 3.79 -10.90 8.13
CA HIS A 122 2.86 -10.02 8.84
C HIS A 122 3.61 -8.77 9.30
N VAL A 123 3.19 -7.60 8.83
CA VAL A 123 3.70 -6.30 9.26
C VAL A 123 2.70 -5.72 10.26
N LEU A 124 3.15 -5.45 11.48
CA LEU A 124 2.33 -4.79 12.51
C LEU A 124 1.97 -3.38 12.04
N ILE A 125 0.70 -3.01 12.13
CA ILE A 125 0.23 -1.65 11.86
C ILE A 125 0.34 -0.82 13.15
N SER A 126 1.34 0.04 13.21
CA SER A 126 1.57 1.07 14.24
C SER A 126 1.39 2.47 13.66
N ASP A 127 1.46 3.50 14.52
CA ASP A 127 1.37 4.92 14.13
C ASP A 127 2.43 5.36 13.11
N GLU A 128 3.55 4.62 13.02
CA GLU A 128 4.62 4.90 12.06
C GLU A 128 4.33 4.38 10.65
N VAL A 129 3.41 3.42 10.50
CA VAL A 129 3.19 2.68 9.24
C VAL A 129 1.77 2.71 8.72
N ILE A 130 0.83 3.28 9.47
CA ILE A 130 -0.55 3.51 9.05
C ILE A 130 -0.63 4.61 7.97
#